data_AF-A0A3E0IQG5-F1
#
_entry.id   AF-A0A3E0IQG5-F1
#
_cell.length_a   1.000
_cell.length_b   1.000
_cell.length_c   1.000
_cell.angle_alpha   90.00
_cell.angle_beta   90.00
_cell.angle_gamma   90.00
#
_symmetry.space_group_name_H-M   'P 1'
#
loop_
_entity.id
_entity.type
_entity.pdbx_description
1 polymer ?
#
loop_
_entity_poly.entity_id
_entity_poly.type
_entity_poly.pdbx_seq_one_letter_code
_entity_poly.pdbx_strand_id
1 'polypeptide(L)'
;ILDQYLFAGELADKDESLRPSVSLNYIKAEDILPVEETDDTAQKRSIETLKNRLALEPTQQSTLELIEAQLLYEYPHRKATQHASKQSVSELKRLMETEQANTSYDRVRQYQLGVATYDRPSFMQEDRLTPTEIGTLMHTVMQHLPFQAEGLTDDELDAYFDKLVVHSIIKAEDIRYIRKSEIRDFINSKLYQTIATSDQIYRELPFIVNQNDVEQEGTQEDSSIIQGMIDLVFVKDGTYHFVDYKTDVFVRRKGMTDDEIGQQLREKYRVQMEYYKRALETILKRPVSGRLYFFKFGEIFIN
;
A
#
# COMPACT_ATOMS: atom_id res chain seq x y z
N ILE A 1 -3.58 16.72 29.37
CA ILE A 1 -3.81 17.67 28.26
C ILE A 1 -4.55 16.98 27.08
N LEU A 2 -5.17 15.81 27.30
CA LEU A 2 -5.77 14.98 26.23
C LEU A 2 -7.29 14.80 26.34
N ASP A 3 -7.97 15.66 27.11
CA ASP A 3 -9.43 15.63 27.28
C ASP A 3 -10.19 16.65 26.40
N GLN A 4 -9.48 17.39 25.54
CA GLN A 4 -10.08 18.51 24.77
C GLN A 4 -10.45 18.17 23.32
N TYR A 5 -10.23 16.94 22.86
CA TYR A 5 -10.69 16.51 21.54
C TYR A 5 -11.85 15.52 21.68
N LEU A 6 -12.94 16.00 22.28
CA LEU A 6 -14.26 15.42 22.05
C LEU A 6 -14.56 15.57 20.57
N PHE A 7 -14.40 14.49 19.80
CA PHE A 7 -15.03 14.40 18.49
C PHE A 7 -16.53 14.63 18.70
N ALA A 8 -17.09 15.68 18.11
CA ALA A 8 -18.52 15.92 18.14
C ALA A 8 -19.23 14.65 17.66
N GLY A 9 -20.06 14.05 18.52
CA GLY A 9 -20.74 12.80 18.24
C GLY A 9 -21.63 12.88 17.00
N GLU A 10 -22.18 14.07 16.71
CA GLU A 10 -23.02 14.33 15.55
C GLU A 10 -22.71 15.70 14.92
N LEU A 11 -22.80 15.78 13.59
CA LEU A 11 -22.57 17.02 12.82
C LEU A 11 -23.55 18.16 13.20
N ALA A 12 -24.68 17.82 13.82
CA ALA A 12 -25.75 18.75 14.18
C ALA A 12 -25.39 19.71 15.32
N ASP A 13 -24.31 19.45 16.06
CA ASP A 13 -23.86 20.28 17.18
C ASP A 13 -22.80 21.32 16.80
N LYS A 14 -22.39 21.40 15.53
CA LYS A 14 -21.39 22.38 15.06
C LYS A 14 -22.03 23.69 14.59
N ASP A 15 -21.29 24.79 14.71
CA ASP A 15 -21.61 26.09 14.11
C ASP A 15 -21.92 25.94 12.61
N GLU A 16 -22.94 26.64 12.12
CA GLU A 16 -23.49 26.51 10.76
C GLU A 16 -22.42 26.78 9.69
N SER A 17 -21.44 27.65 10.01
CA SER A 17 -20.28 27.98 9.17
C SER A 17 -19.26 26.84 8.98
N LEU A 18 -19.30 25.82 9.85
CA LEU A 18 -18.37 24.67 9.84
C LEU A 18 -19.04 23.38 9.34
N ARG A 19 -20.32 23.45 8.94
CA ARG A 19 -21.05 22.32 8.36
C ARG A 19 -20.78 22.28 6.86
N PRO A 20 -20.21 21.19 6.31
CA PRO A 20 -20.10 21.06 4.86
C PRO A 20 -21.51 21.01 4.26
N SER A 21 -21.89 22.04 3.52
CA SER A 21 -23.15 22.09 2.79
C SER A 21 -22.94 21.58 1.37
N VAL A 22 -23.61 20.50 1.00
CA VAL A 22 -23.70 20.07 -0.41
C VAL A 22 -25.07 20.45 -0.92
N SER A 23 -25.12 21.38 -1.87
CA SER A 23 -26.35 21.67 -2.62
C SER A 23 -26.52 20.61 -3.71
N LEU A 24 -27.24 19.53 -3.38
CA LEU A 24 -27.62 18.53 -4.37
C LEU A 24 -28.84 19.02 -5.15
N ASN A 25 -28.58 19.55 -6.35
CA ASN A 25 -29.64 19.85 -7.30
C ASN A 25 -30.04 18.56 -8.02
N TYR A 26 -31.06 17.89 -7.50
CA TYR A 26 -31.68 16.75 -8.18
C TYR A 26 -32.60 17.26 -9.26
N ILE A 27 -32.14 17.25 -10.50
CA ILE A 27 -33.01 17.46 -11.64
C ILE A 27 -33.47 16.09 -12.10
N LYS A 28 -34.72 15.73 -11.82
CA LYS A 28 -35.25 14.46 -12.30
C LYS A 28 -35.58 14.59 -13.78
N ALA A 29 -35.47 13.48 -14.51
CA ALA A 29 -35.80 13.46 -15.94
C ALA A 29 -37.24 13.95 -16.18
N GLU A 30 -38.16 13.65 -15.25
CA GLU A 30 -39.57 14.11 -15.23
C GLU A 30 -39.75 15.61 -14.95
N ASP A 31 -38.76 16.31 -14.38
CA ASP A 31 -38.80 17.76 -14.15
C ASP A 31 -38.38 18.56 -15.39
N ILE A 32 -37.65 17.93 -16.32
CA ILE A 32 -37.19 18.51 -17.60
C ILE A 32 -38.07 18.03 -18.76
N LEU A 33 -38.48 16.76 -18.72
CA LEU A 33 -39.29 16.15 -19.77
C LEU A 33 -40.76 16.38 -19.43
N PRO A 34 -41.56 16.95 -20.34
CA PRO A 34 -42.99 17.07 -20.12
C PRO A 34 -43.55 15.67 -19.82
N VAL A 35 -44.30 15.57 -18.72
CA VAL A 35 -44.97 14.33 -18.30
C VAL A 35 -45.86 13.90 -19.46
N GLU A 36 -45.43 12.85 -20.16
CA GLU A 36 -46.29 12.15 -21.12
C GLU A 36 -47.28 11.35 -20.28
N GLU A 37 -48.57 11.70 -20.35
CA GLU A 37 -49.62 10.71 -20.08
C GLU A 37 -49.31 9.51 -20.97
N THR A 38 -48.85 8.43 -20.36
CA THR A 38 -48.44 7.22 -21.06
C THR A 38 -49.67 6.56 -21.66
N ASP A 39 -50.00 6.95 -22.89
CA ASP A 39 -50.84 6.12 -23.75
C ASP A 39 -49.94 5.00 -24.28
N ASP A 40 -50.18 3.80 -23.77
CA ASP A 40 -49.41 2.55 -23.89
C ASP A 40 -49.22 2.02 -25.33
N THR A 41 -49.50 2.84 -26.35
CA THR A 41 -49.20 2.49 -27.74
C THR A 41 -47.78 2.89 -28.07
N ALA A 42 -46.89 1.90 -28.02
CA ALA A 42 -45.55 1.84 -28.60
C ALA A 42 -45.30 2.80 -29.80
N GLN A 43 -45.11 4.09 -29.54
CA GLN A 43 -44.51 5.00 -30.50
C GLN A 43 -43.01 4.73 -30.44
N LYS A 44 -42.55 3.87 -31.35
CA LYS A 44 -41.13 3.73 -31.66
C LYS A 44 -40.55 5.13 -31.75
N ARG A 45 -39.62 5.46 -30.84
CA ARG A 45 -38.86 6.72 -30.86
C ARG A 45 -38.17 6.81 -32.22
N SER A 46 -38.81 7.47 -33.17
CA SER A 46 -38.36 7.60 -34.55
C SER A 46 -37.71 8.97 -34.74
N ILE A 47 -36.85 9.10 -35.75
CA ILE A 47 -36.21 10.39 -36.07
C ILE A 47 -37.27 11.45 -36.38
N GLU A 48 -38.42 11.07 -36.94
CA GLU A 48 -39.56 11.98 -37.17
C GLU A 48 -40.19 12.46 -35.87
N THR A 49 -40.37 11.57 -34.88
CA THR A 49 -40.92 11.94 -33.56
C THR A 49 -40.01 12.96 -32.85
N LEU A 50 -38.69 12.79 -32.94
CA LEU A 50 -37.71 13.73 -32.38
C LEU A 50 -37.71 15.08 -33.12
N LYS A 51 -37.81 15.06 -34.46
CA LYS A 51 -37.88 16.28 -35.29
C LYS A 51 -39.14 17.11 -35.02
N ASN A 52 -40.29 16.44 -34.88
CA ASN A 52 -41.54 17.12 -34.55
C ASN A 52 -41.51 17.73 -33.14
N ARG A 53 -40.86 17.07 -32.17
CA ARG A 53 -40.67 17.59 -30.81
C ARG A 53 -39.78 18.83 -30.78
N LEU A 54 -38.68 18.83 -31.56
CA LEU A 54 -37.79 19.99 -31.69
C LEU A 54 -38.47 21.22 -32.32
N ALA A 55 -39.54 21.01 -33.10
CA ALA A 55 -40.29 22.07 -33.76
C ALA A 55 -41.38 22.70 -32.88
N LEU A 56 -41.83 22.01 -31.83
CA LEU A 56 -42.93 22.43 -30.96
C LEU A 56 -42.44 23.16 -29.69
N GLU A 57 -41.26 22.79 -29.19
CA GLU A 57 -40.64 23.40 -28.01
C GLU A 57 -39.32 24.05 -28.44
N PRO A 58 -39.26 25.38 -28.69
CA PRO A 58 -38.01 26.03 -29.07
C PRO A 58 -37.02 25.88 -27.92
N THR A 59 -35.99 25.08 -28.14
CA THR A 59 -34.96 24.81 -27.13
C THR A 59 -34.38 26.14 -26.65
N GLN A 60 -34.50 26.42 -25.36
CA GLN A 60 -33.95 27.64 -24.78
C GLN A 60 -32.44 27.68 -25.07
N GLN A 61 -31.97 28.79 -25.63
CA GLN A 61 -30.57 28.97 -26.05
C GLN A 61 -29.59 28.69 -24.90
N SER A 62 -29.94 29.09 -23.67
CA SER A 62 -29.18 28.80 -22.45
C SER A 62 -29.03 27.30 -22.17
N THR A 63 -30.03 26.50 -22.50
CA THR A 63 -30.00 25.04 -22.32
C THR A 63 -29.11 24.39 -23.36
N LEU A 64 -29.12 24.89 -24.61
CA LEU A 64 -28.20 24.43 -25.65
C LEU A 64 -26.74 24.74 -25.29
N GLU A 65 -26.46 25.95 -24.81
CA GLU A 65 -25.11 26.36 -24.37
C GLU A 65 -24.62 25.51 -23.19
N LEU A 66 -25.48 25.18 -22.22
CA LEU A 66 -25.14 24.28 -21.12
C LEU A 66 -24.83 22.86 -21.59
N ILE A 67 -25.64 22.31 -22.51
CA ILE A 67 -25.43 20.98 -23.07
C ILE A 67 -24.12 20.94 -23.85
N GLU A 68 -23.86 21.95 -24.69
CA GLU A 68 -22.61 22.05 -25.45
C GLU A 68 -21.40 22.17 -24.52
N ALA A 69 -21.47 23.02 -23.50
CA ALA A 69 -20.40 23.16 -22.51
C ALA A 69 -20.12 21.86 -21.73
N GLN A 70 -21.16 21.08 -21.40
CA GLN A 70 -21.00 19.79 -20.72
C GLN A 70 -20.44 18.69 -21.64
N LEU A 71 -20.93 18.60 -22.88
CA LEU A 71 -20.49 17.58 -23.83
C LEU A 71 -19.06 17.82 -24.32
N LEU A 72 -18.65 19.09 -24.41
CA LEU A 72 -17.31 19.50 -24.85
C LEU A 72 -16.38 19.81 -23.67
N TYR A 73 -16.80 19.55 -22.42
CA TYR A 73 -15.96 19.80 -21.25
C TYR A 73 -14.67 18.97 -21.30
N GLU A 74 -13.54 19.66 -21.31
CA GLU A 74 -12.23 19.02 -21.15
C GLU A 74 -11.77 19.16 -19.70
N TYR A 75 -11.66 18.02 -19.00
CA TYR A 75 -11.15 18.00 -17.63
C TYR A 75 -9.74 18.61 -17.56
N PRO A 76 -9.51 19.70 -16.81
CA PRO A 76 -8.23 20.41 -16.80
C PRO A 76 -7.05 19.55 -16.32
N HIS A 77 -7.31 18.59 -15.41
CA HIS A 77 -6.28 17.76 -14.79
C HIS A 77 -6.15 16.40 -15.50
N ARG A 78 -6.13 16.35 -16.84
CA ARG A 78 -5.97 15.08 -17.59
C ARG A 78 -4.73 14.29 -17.17
N LYS A 79 -3.62 14.97 -16.86
CA LYS A 79 -2.39 14.32 -16.37
C LYS A 79 -2.60 13.59 -15.04
N ALA A 80 -3.36 14.17 -14.11
CA ALA A 80 -3.67 13.52 -12.83
C ALA A 80 -4.43 12.19 -13.00
N THR A 81 -5.20 12.04 -14.07
CA THR A 81 -5.92 10.78 -14.36
C THR A 81 -5.01 9.61 -14.75
N GLN A 82 -3.74 9.89 -15.10
CA GLN A 82 -2.76 8.87 -15.46
C GLN A 82 -2.07 8.27 -14.23
N HIS A 83 -2.11 8.96 -13.09
CA HIS A 83 -1.48 8.53 -11.85
C HIS A 83 -2.55 8.06 -10.84
N ALA A 84 -2.17 7.13 -9.96
CA ALA A 84 -3.06 6.69 -8.90
C ALA A 84 -2.96 7.64 -7.71
N SER A 85 -4.08 8.10 -7.16
CA SER A 85 -4.10 9.00 -5.99
C SER A 85 -3.46 8.40 -4.75
N LYS A 86 -3.38 7.07 -4.67
CA LYS A 86 -2.78 6.31 -3.58
C LYS A 86 -1.96 5.16 -4.15
N GLN A 87 -0.71 5.05 -3.70
CA GLN A 87 0.24 4.04 -4.15
C GLN A 87 0.97 3.42 -2.97
N SER A 88 1.18 2.12 -2.99
CA SER A 88 2.07 1.44 -2.05
C SER A 88 3.51 1.43 -2.56
N VAL A 89 4.48 1.35 -1.65
CA VAL A 89 5.90 1.22 -2.05
C VAL A 89 6.14 -0.03 -2.90
N SER A 90 5.43 -1.12 -2.64
CA SER A 90 5.50 -2.35 -3.45
C SER A 90 5.00 -2.15 -4.88
N GLU A 91 3.97 -1.32 -5.08
CA GLU A 91 3.49 -0.95 -6.42
C GLU A 91 4.47 -0.04 -7.15
N LEU A 92 5.05 0.95 -6.47
CA LEU A 92 6.08 1.84 -7.04
C LEU A 92 7.32 1.05 -7.46
N LYS A 93 7.76 0.11 -6.63
CA LYS A 93 8.85 -0.82 -6.98
C LYS A 93 8.56 -1.56 -8.28
N ARG A 94 7.36 -2.15 -8.40
CA ARG A 94 6.96 -2.93 -9.59
C ARG A 94 6.84 -2.05 -10.83
N LEU A 95 6.34 -0.82 -10.70
CA LEU A 95 6.27 0.16 -11.79
C LEU A 95 7.67 0.39 -12.37
N MET A 96 8.64 0.72 -11.51
CA MET A 96 10.01 0.99 -11.92
C MET A 96 10.69 -0.23 -12.55
N GLU A 97 10.49 -1.43 -11.99
CA GLU A 97 11.01 -2.68 -12.59
C GLU A 97 10.42 -2.93 -13.99
N THR A 98 9.13 -2.65 -14.18
CA THR A 98 8.40 -2.85 -15.45
C THR A 98 8.86 -1.87 -16.53
N GLU A 99 9.04 -0.59 -16.16
CA GLU A 99 9.54 0.47 -17.04
C GLU A 99 10.98 0.18 -17.48
N GLN A 100 11.85 -0.21 -16.54
CA GLN A 100 13.24 -0.60 -16.84
C GLN A 100 13.31 -1.83 -17.76
N ALA A 101 12.35 -2.75 -17.65
CA ALA A 101 12.26 -3.93 -18.51
C ALA A 101 11.65 -3.66 -19.90
N ASN A 102 11.24 -2.42 -20.23
CA ASN A 102 10.51 -2.06 -21.46
C ASN A 102 9.25 -2.92 -21.70
N THR A 103 8.61 -3.37 -20.62
CA THR A 103 7.37 -4.17 -20.71
C THR A 103 6.15 -3.27 -20.54
N SER A 104 5.09 -3.45 -21.33
CA SER A 104 3.91 -2.55 -21.28
C SER A 104 3.19 -2.60 -19.94
N TYR A 105 3.00 -1.43 -19.33
CA TYR A 105 2.29 -1.21 -18.06
C TYR A 105 0.84 -1.74 -18.05
N ASP A 106 0.13 -1.68 -19.18
CA ASP A 106 -1.23 -2.21 -19.33
C ASP A 106 -1.34 -3.71 -19.04
N ARG A 107 -0.28 -4.47 -19.35
CA ARG A 107 -0.22 -5.90 -19.02
C ARG A 107 -0.09 -6.14 -17.52
N VAL A 108 0.50 -5.20 -16.77
CA VAL A 108 0.76 -5.34 -15.33
C VAL A 108 -0.47 -4.96 -14.49
N ARG A 109 -1.25 -3.95 -14.90
CA ARG A 109 -2.56 -3.65 -14.28
C ARG A 109 -3.58 -4.77 -14.50
N GLN A 110 -3.56 -5.44 -15.67
CA GLN A 110 -4.41 -6.60 -15.94
C GLN A 110 -4.19 -7.77 -14.96
N TYR A 111 -3.03 -7.86 -14.31
CA TYR A 111 -2.76 -8.90 -13.31
C TYR A 111 -3.27 -8.59 -11.89
N GLN A 112 -3.89 -7.43 -11.61
CA GLN A 112 -4.21 -7.07 -10.21
C GLN A 112 -5.57 -6.45 -9.92
N LEU A 113 -6.40 -6.07 -10.90
CA LEU A 113 -7.82 -5.82 -10.60
C LEU A 113 -8.58 -7.09 -10.14
N GLY A 114 -7.91 -8.26 -10.15
CA GLY A 114 -8.45 -9.55 -9.68
C GLY A 114 -7.56 -10.32 -8.70
N VAL A 115 -6.48 -9.72 -8.17
CA VAL A 115 -5.66 -10.36 -7.12
C VAL A 115 -5.53 -9.38 -5.97
N ALA A 116 -6.65 -9.09 -5.33
CA ALA A 116 -6.59 -9.00 -3.88
C ALA A 116 -5.90 -10.29 -3.41
N THR A 117 -4.95 -10.15 -2.49
CA THR A 117 -4.38 -11.21 -1.65
C THR A 117 -5.52 -11.88 -0.86
N TYR A 118 -6.45 -12.52 -1.55
CA TYR A 118 -7.33 -13.48 -0.94
C TYR A 118 -6.43 -14.66 -0.62
N ASP A 119 -6.44 -15.04 0.66
CA ASP A 119 -5.92 -16.33 1.08
C ASP A 119 -6.46 -17.38 0.11
N ARG A 120 -5.56 -18.27 -0.35
CA ARG A 120 -5.97 -19.39 -1.18
C ARG A 120 -7.13 -20.09 -0.46
N PRO A 121 -8.29 -20.28 -1.10
CA PRO A 121 -9.44 -20.85 -0.43
C PRO A 121 -9.06 -22.15 0.29
N SER A 122 -9.59 -22.39 1.50
CA SER A 122 -9.14 -23.48 2.36
C SER A 122 -9.21 -24.88 1.71
N PHE A 123 -10.09 -25.06 0.71
CA PHE A 123 -10.21 -26.31 -0.06
C PHE A 123 -9.13 -26.48 -1.14
N MET A 124 -8.46 -25.38 -1.54
CA MET A 124 -7.32 -25.39 -2.45
C MET A 124 -6.00 -25.44 -1.69
N GLN A 125 -5.93 -25.04 -0.42
CA GLN A 125 -4.74 -25.26 0.41
C GLN A 125 -4.50 -26.77 0.53
N GLU A 126 -3.64 -27.33 -0.33
CA GLU A 126 -3.03 -28.64 -0.10
C GLU A 126 -2.28 -28.61 1.25
N ASP A 127 -1.96 -29.77 1.83
CA ASP A 127 -1.27 -29.93 3.13
C ASP A 127 0.12 -29.22 3.22
N ARG A 128 0.54 -28.47 2.21
CA ARG A 128 1.84 -27.82 2.09
C ARG A 128 1.76 -26.36 1.65
N LEU A 129 2.39 -25.49 2.45
CA LEU A 129 2.58 -24.08 2.13
C LEU A 129 3.46 -23.86 0.89
N THR A 130 3.09 -22.88 0.08
CA THR A 130 3.88 -22.33 -1.03
C THR A 130 5.09 -21.55 -0.52
N PRO A 131 6.13 -21.32 -1.34
CA PRO A 131 7.29 -20.50 -0.94
C PRO A 131 6.92 -19.10 -0.44
N THR A 132 5.89 -18.48 -1.02
CA THR A 132 5.40 -17.15 -0.61
C THR A 132 4.73 -17.22 0.75
N GLU A 133 3.87 -18.21 1.00
CA GLU A 133 3.22 -18.41 2.31
C GLU A 133 4.25 -18.73 3.41
N ILE A 134 5.29 -19.51 3.10
CA ILE A 134 6.41 -19.73 4.03
C ILE A 134 7.13 -18.42 4.33
N GLY A 135 7.28 -17.55 3.33
CA GLY A 135 7.85 -16.22 3.49
C GLY A 135 7.03 -15.36 4.46
N THR A 136 5.71 -15.31 4.25
CA THR A 136 4.77 -14.61 5.14
C THR A 136 4.82 -15.18 6.56
N LEU A 137 4.81 -16.51 6.71
CA LEU A 137 4.90 -17.17 8.02
C LEU A 137 6.18 -16.77 8.77
N MET A 138 7.33 -16.82 8.08
CA MET A 138 8.60 -16.37 8.67
C MET A 138 8.57 -14.89 9.05
N HIS A 139 7.95 -14.04 8.23
CA HIS A 139 7.79 -12.61 8.53
C HIS A 139 6.90 -12.38 9.76
N THR A 140 5.74 -13.05 9.85
CA THR A 140 4.85 -13.02 11.03
C THR A 140 5.57 -13.49 12.30
N VAL A 141 6.38 -14.55 12.20
CA VAL A 141 7.20 -15.03 13.31
C VAL A 141 8.24 -13.99 13.74
N MET A 142 8.71 -13.13 12.85
CA MET A 142 9.71 -12.11 13.18
C MET A 142 9.07 -10.85 13.74
N GLN A 143 7.89 -10.48 13.24
CA GLN A 143 7.06 -9.38 13.75
C GLN A 143 6.81 -9.49 15.26
N HIS A 144 6.67 -10.70 15.80
CA HIS A 144 6.38 -10.91 17.21
C HIS A 144 7.59 -11.31 18.07
N LEU A 145 8.79 -11.41 17.47
CA LEU A 145 9.99 -11.91 18.16
C LEU A 145 10.30 -11.03 19.38
N PRO A 146 10.47 -11.61 20.59
CA PRO A 146 10.87 -10.86 21.75
C PRO A 146 12.37 -10.55 21.67
N PHE A 147 12.73 -9.27 21.68
CA PHE A 147 14.13 -8.87 21.74
C PHE A 147 14.63 -8.84 23.18
N GLN A 148 15.70 -9.58 23.44
CA GLN A 148 16.36 -9.70 24.74
C GLN A 148 17.88 -9.55 24.55
N ALA A 149 18.55 -8.82 25.44
CA ALA A 149 19.97 -8.47 25.29
C ALA A 149 20.88 -9.72 25.28
N GLU A 150 20.50 -10.75 26.03
CA GLU A 150 21.20 -12.03 26.16
C GLU A 150 20.91 -13.00 25.00
N GLY A 151 19.99 -12.65 24.10
CA GLY A 151 19.44 -13.58 23.10
C GLY A 151 18.36 -14.48 23.68
N LEU A 152 17.92 -15.46 22.88
CA LEU A 152 16.99 -16.50 23.31
C LEU A 152 17.68 -17.85 23.26
N THR A 153 17.47 -18.67 24.29
CA THR A 153 17.81 -20.09 24.29
C THR A 153 16.86 -20.88 23.40
N ASP A 154 17.23 -22.13 23.11
CA ASP A 154 16.43 -23.07 22.33
C ASP A 154 15.04 -23.29 22.93
N ASP A 155 15.00 -23.48 24.26
CA ASP A 155 13.76 -23.71 25.00
C ASP A 155 12.87 -22.45 24.99
N GLU A 156 13.46 -21.26 25.10
CA GLU A 156 12.73 -19.99 25.01
C GLU A 156 12.19 -19.73 23.60
N LEU A 157 12.94 -20.14 22.56
CA LEU A 157 12.51 -20.04 21.17
C LEU A 157 11.35 -21.00 20.86
N ASP A 158 11.38 -22.20 21.42
CA ASP A 158 10.27 -23.16 21.30
C ASP A 158 9.03 -22.68 22.07
N ALA A 159 9.20 -22.20 23.31
CA ALA A 159 8.13 -21.58 24.08
C ALA A 159 7.56 -20.32 23.38
N TYR A 160 8.38 -19.61 22.62
CA TYR A 160 7.93 -18.49 21.79
C TYR A 160 7.00 -18.96 20.67
N PHE A 161 7.35 -20.01 19.93
CA PHE A 161 6.45 -20.56 18.89
C PHE A 161 5.14 -21.07 19.48
N ASP A 162 5.18 -21.73 20.63
CA ASP A 162 3.99 -22.17 21.35
C ASP A 162 3.09 -20.98 21.72
N LYS A 163 3.68 -19.87 22.18
CA LYS A 163 2.92 -18.63 22.44
C LYS A 163 2.23 -18.11 21.18
N LEU A 164 2.90 -18.12 20.02
CA LEU A 164 2.28 -17.68 18.76
C LEU A 164 1.08 -18.56 18.39
N VAL A 165 1.17 -19.87 18.60
CA VAL A 165 0.06 -20.81 18.36
C VAL A 165 -1.09 -20.56 19.34
N VAL A 166 -0.80 -20.43 20.63
CA VAL A 166 -1.81 -20.17 21.67
C VAL A 166 -2.57 -18.87 21.39
N HIS A 167 -1.89 -17.85 20.89
CA HIS A 167 -2.51 -16.57 20.51
C HIS A 167 -3.13 -16.60 19.10
N SER A 168 -3.16 -17.76 18.43
CA SER A 168 -3.68 -17.93 17.07
C SER A 168 -3.02 -17.00 16.03
N ILE A 169 -1.76 -16.61 16.27
CA ILE A 169 -0.95 -15.82 15.33
C ILE A 169 -0.46 -16.72 14.19
N ILE A 170 -0.09 -17.96 14.51
CA ILE A 170 0.27 -18.99 13.52
C ILE A 170 -0.48 -20.29 13.82
N LYS A 171 -0.66 -21.14 12.83
CA LYS A 171 -1.23 -22.48 13.05
C LYS A 171 -0.16 -23.42 13.61
N ALA A 172 -0.57 -24.34 14.48
CA ALA A 172 0.34 -25.35 15.05
C ALA A 172 1.01 -26.21 13.96
N GLU A 173 0.27 -26.55 12.92
CA GLU A 173 0.76 -27.36 11.80
C GLU A 173 1.86 -26.66 10.99
N ASP A 174 1.87 -25.32 11.01
CA ASP A 174 2.78 -24.49 10.22
C ASP A 174 4.17 -24.36 10.85
N ILE A 175 4.32 -24.68 12.14
CA ILE A 175 5.62 -24.65 12.84
C ILE A 175 6.68 -25.47 12.10
N ARG A 176 6.29 -26.58 11.44
CA ARG A 176 7.20 -27.43 10.67
C ARG A 176 7.85 -26.72 9.47
N TYR A 177 7.24 -25.64 8.98
CA TYR A 177 7.77 -24.84 7.87
C TYR A 177 8.68 -23.70 8.34
N ILE A 178 8.67 -23.37 9.63
CA ILE A 178 9.54 -22.36 10.22
C ILE A 178 10.97 -22.86 10.23
N ARG A 179 11.86 -22.08 9.64
CA ARG A 179 13.29 -22.40 9.58
C ARG A 179 13.97 -21.92 10.85
N LYS A 180 13.82 -22.70 11.93
CA LYS A 180 14.34 -22.37 13.26
C LYS A 180 15.83 -22.02 13.27
N SER A 181 16.64 -22.71 12.45
CA SER A 181 18.07 -22.41 12.33
C SER A 181 18.34 -20.99 11.82
N GLU A 182 17.59 -20.54 10.80
CA GLU A 182 17.73 -19.19 10.24
C GLU A 182 17.33 -18.11 11.27
N ILE A 183 16.34 -18.39 12.13
CA ILE A 183 15.97 -17.48 13.23
C ILE A 183 17.07 -17.44 14.30
N ARG A 184 17.69 -18.58 14.63
CA ARG A 184 18.84 -18.59 15.55
C ARG A 184 20.03 -17.83 15.00
N ASP A 185 20.31 -17.95 13.71
CA ASP A 185 21.37 -17.19 13.06
C ASP A 185 21.10 -15.69 13.16
N PHE A 186 19.82 -15.27 13.06
CA PHE A 186 19.43 -13.90 13.34
C PHE A 186 19.65 -13.50 14.79
N ILE A 187 19.18 -14.29 15.77
CA ILE A 187 19.33 -14.01 17.21
C ILE A 187 20.81 -13.86 17.59
N ASN A 188 21.69 -14.66 16.99
CA ASN A 188 23.13 -14.61 17.22
C ASN A 188 23.85 -13.50 16.44
N SER A 189 23.13 -12.76 15.58
CA SER A 189 23.72 -11.73 14.74
C SER A 189 23.99 -10.42 15.50
N LYS A 190 24.95 -9.65 14.99
CA LYS A 190 25.23 -8.28 15.48
C LYS A 190 24.02 -7.36 15.34
N LEU A 191 23.19 -7.55 14.31
CA LEU A 191 21.98 -6.77 14.09
C LEU A 191 20.97 -7.00 15.21
N TYR A 192 20.70 -8.26 15.57
CA TYR A 192 19.82 -8.58 16.69
C TYR A 192 20.31 -7.96 17.99
N GLN A 193 21.60 -8.10 18.33
CA GLN A 193 22.16 -7.47 19.53
C GLN A 193 22.01 -5.95 19.52
N THR A 194 22.16 -5.33 18.35
CA THR A 194 21.98 -3.88 18.19
C THR A 194 20.53 -3.46 18.44
N ILE A 195 19.56 -4.23 17.93
CA ILE A 195 18.13 -3.98 18.13
C ILE A 195 17.75 -4.24 19.59
N ALA A 196 18.20 -5.35 20.18
CA ALA A 196 17.88 -5.73 21.55
C ALA A 196 18.43 -4.76 22.62
N THR A 197 19.50 -4.03 22.28
CA THR A 197 20.09 -2.99 23.13
C THR A 197 19.70 -1.57 22.71
N SER A 198 18.70 -1.42 21.84
CA SER A 198 18.24 -0.12 21.37
C SER A 198 17.32 0.57 22.39
N ASP A 199 17.23 1.89 22.29
CA ASP A 199 16.44 2.71 23.20
C ASP A 199 14.93 2.50 22.99
N GLN A 200 14.53 2.29 21.72
CA GLN A 200 13.14 2.12 21.30
C GLN A 200 13.04 1.19 20.11
N ILE A 201 12.02 0.34 20.09
CA ILE A 201 11.71 -0.58 19.00
C ILE A 201 10.24 -0.42 18.61
N TYR A 202 10.00 -0.20 17.32
CA TYR A 202 8.68 -0.14 16.68
C TYR A 202 8.63 -1.23 15.62
N ARG A 203 7.51 -1.95 15.53
CA ARG A 203 7.33 -3.08 14.61
C ARG A 203 6.07 -2.86 13.78
N GLU A 204 6.09 -3.31 12.53
CA GLU A 204 5.03 -3.07 11.54
C GLU A 204 4.57 -1.60 11.53
N LEU A 205 5.49 -0.67 11.37
CA LEU A 205 5.18 0.75 11.42
C LEU A 205 4.51 1.17 10.10
N PRO A 206 3.19 1.46 10.07
CA PRO A 206 2.56 2.00 8.88
C PRO A 206 2.98 3.45 8.70
N PHE A 207 3.13 3.88 7.45
CA PHE A 207 3.34 5.28 7.14
C PHE A 207 2.53 5.71 5.92
N ILE A 208 2.25 7.01 5.89
CA ILE A 208 1.57 7.69 4.80
C ILE A 208 2.30 9.02 4.60
N VAL A 209 2.76 9.28 3.38
CA VAL A 209 3.50 10.49 3.02
C VAL A 209 3.03 11.03 1.67
N ASN A 210 3.09 12.35 1.51
CA ASN A 210 2.84 12.96 0.22
C ASN A 210 4.00 12.65 -0.73
N GLN A 211 3.70 12.24 -1.97
CA GLN A 211 4.71 11.90 -2.96
C GLN A 211 5.65 13.07 -3.26
N ASN A 212 5.14 14.30 -3.34
CA ASN A 212 5.97 15.49 -3.60
C ASN A 212 7.03 15.70 -2.51
N ASP A 213 6.70 15.41 -1.25
CA ASP A 213 7.63 15.56 -0.13
C ASP A 213 8.77 14.53 -0.17
N VAL A 214 8.54 13.40 -0.84
CA VAL A 214 9.50 12.29 -0.94
C VAL A 214 10.35 12.38 -2.21
N GLU A 215 9.73 12.72 -3.33
CA GLU A 215 10.42 12.79 -4.61
C GLU A 215 11.06 14.16 -4.86
N GLN A 216 10.65 15.20 -4.14
CA GLN A 216 11.11 16.59 -4.31
C GLN A 216 10.91 17.10 -5.74
N GLU A 217 10.07 16.46 -6.53
CA GLU A 217 9.59 16.98 -7.80
C GLU A 217 8.61 18.11 -7.48
N GLY A 218 8.75 19.24 -8.17
CA GLY A 218 8.11 20.51 -7.82
C GLY A 218 6.60 20.42 -7.59
N THR A 219 6.03 21.46 -7.00
CA THR A 219 4.61 21.55 -6.60
C THR A 219 3.65 21.19 -7.74
N GLN A 220 3.30 19.92 -7.86
CA GLN A 220 2.10 19.47 -8.55
C GLN A 220 0.95 19.62 -7.56
N GLU A 221 -0.09 20.37 -7.94
CA GLU A 221 -1.27 20.64 -7.09
C GLU A 221 -2.02 19.36 -6.72
N ASP A 222 -1.90 18.29 -7.51
CA ASP A 222 -2.54 16.98 -7.31
C ASP A 222 -1.50 15.88 -7.09
N SER A 223 -0.86 15.86 -5.93
CA SER A 223 0.14 14.84 -5.63
C SER A 223 -0.45 13.59 -4.99
N SER A 224 0.04 12.43 -5.44
CA SER A 224 -0.36 11.14 -4.90
C SER A 224 0.15 10.95 -3.48
N ILE A 225 -0.46 10.02 -2.78
CA ILE A 225 -0.02 9.58 -1.46
C ILE A 225 0.73 8.26 -1.59
N ILE A 226 1.90 8.17 -0.96
CA ILE A 226 2.66 6.93 -0.81
C ILE A 226 2.36 6.35 0.57
N GLN A 227 2.02 5.06 0.60
CA GLN A 227 1.88 4.29 1.83
C GLN A 227 2.83 3.09 1.87
N GLY A 228 3.18 2.67 3.07
CA GLY A 228 3.95 1.45 3.28
C GLY A 228 3.88 0.98 4.72
N MET A 229 4.50 -0.16 4.95
CA MET A 229 4.65 -0.77 6.26
C MET A 229 6.10 -1.20 6.40
N ILE A 230 6.75 -0.70 7.45
CA ILE A 230 8.17 -0.97 7.72
C ILE A 230 8.23 -2.01 8.83
N ASP A 231 8.85 -3.15 8.57
CA ASP A 231 8.86 -4.30 9.48
C ASP A 231 9.38 -3.92 10.88
N LEU A 232 10.50 -3.19 10.94
CA LEU A 232 11.07 -2.75 12.20
C LEU A 232 11.77 -1.40 12.07
N VAL A 233 11.51 -0.51 13.02
CA VAL A 233 12.24 0.75 13.24
C VAL A 233 12.79 0.75 14.66
N PHE A 234 14.06 1.09 14.84
CA PHE A 234 14.66 1.21 16.16
C PHE A 234 15.48 2.48 16.31
N VAL A 235 15.59 2.96 17.54
CA VAL A 235 16.38 4.15 17.90
C VAL A 235 17.57 3.73 18.73
N LYS A 236 18.77 4.14 18.31
CA LYS A 236 19.99 3.88 19.07
C LYS A 236 20.85 5.13 19.07
N ASP A 237 21.25 5.59 20.26
CA ASP A 237 22.10 6.77 20.45
C ASP A 237 21.52 8.02 19.74
N GLY A 238 20.18 8.15 19.77
CA GLY A 238 19.45 9.25 19.12
C GLY A 238 19.33 9.17 17.58
N THR A 239 19.83 8.11 16.96
CA THR A 239 19.75 7.86 15.51
C THR A 239 18.66 6.84 15.19
N TYR A 240 17.91 7.09 14.11
CA TYR A 240 16.84 6.22 13.66
C TYR A 240 17.35 5.21 12.63
N HIS A 241 16.94 3.97 12.80
CA HIS A 241 17.28 2.88 11.91
C HIS A 241 16.03 2.09 11.54
N PHE A 242 15.97 1.56 10.33
CA PHE A 242 14.94 0.60 9.96
C PHE A 242 15.53 -0.67 9.38
N VAL A 243 14.78 -1.76 9.54
CA VAL A 243 15.10 -3.10 9.05
C VAL A 243 13.89 -3.64 8.31
N ASP A 244 14.14 -4.26 7.17
CA ASP A 244 13.16 -5.05 6.44
C ASP A 244 13.70 -6.49 6.27
N TYR A 245 12.87 -7.47 6.62
CA TYR A 245 13.18 -8.90 6.67
C TYR A 245 12.83 -9.58 5.34
N LYS A 246 13.82 -10.20 4.71
CA LYS A 246 13.64 -10.88 3.43
C LYS A 246 13.92 -12.38 3.53
N THR A 247 12.96 -13.18 3.08
CA THR A 247 13.04 -14.64 2.98
C THR A 247 13.41 -15.12 1.58
N ASP A 248 13.64 -14.18 0.66
CA ASP A 248 13.94 -14.46 -0.74
C ASP A 248 15.11 -15.43 -0.89
N VAL A 249 14.89 -16.47 -1.69
CA VAL A 249 15.93 -17.43 -2.06
C VAL A 249 16.58 -16.96 -3.35
N PHE A 250 17.83 -16.50 -3.26
CA PHE A 250 18.59 -16.14 -4.45
C PHE A 250 19.23 -17.40 -5.07
N VAL A 251 19.01 -17.61 -6.38
CA VAL A 251 19.63 -18.73 -7.10
C VAL A 251 21.08 -18.36 -7.42
N ARG A 252 22.01 -18.88 -6.62
CA ARG A 252 23.45 -18.72 -6.85
C ARG A 252 23.82 -19.39 -8.17
N ARG A 253 24.15 -18.59 -9.19
CA ARG A 253 24.77 -19.12 -10.42
C ARG A 253 26.17 -19.62 -10.08
N LYS A 254 26.59 -20.73 -10.69
CA LYS A 254 27.95 -21.27 -10.49
C LYS A 254 28.98 -20.17 -10.76
N GLY A 255 29.86 -19.93 -9.80
CA GLY A 255 30.94 -18.94 -9.89
C GLY A 255 30.64 -17.57 -9.31
N MET A 256 29.40 -17.27 -8.88
CA MET A 256 29.10 -16.00 -8.23
C MET A 256 29.67 -15.92 -6.81
N THR A 257 30.36 -14.82 -6.55
CA THR A 257 30.87 -14.42 -5.24
C THR A 257 29.74 -13.88 -4.34
N ASP A 258 29.97 -13.86 -3.04
CA ASP A 258 28.97 -13.36 -2.08
C ASP A 258 28.75 -11.85 -2.25
N ASP A 259 29.78 -11.11 -2.69
CA ASP A 259 29.71 -9.67 -2.99
C ASP A 259 28.78 -9.38 -4.18
N GLU A 260 28.85 -10.16 -5.26
CA GLU A 260 27.98 -10.00 -6.42
C GLU A 260 26.52 -10.30 -6.07
N ILE A 261 26.28 -11.29 -5.20
CA ILE A 261 24.93 -11.59 -4.69
C ILE A 261 24.42 -10.41 -3.87
N GLY A 262 25.25 -9.87 -2.97
CA GLY A 262 24.91 -8.70 -2.16
C GLY A 262 24.58 -7.47 -3.02
N GLN A 263 25.31 -7.25 -4.11
CA GLN A 263 25.04 -6.15 -5.05
C GLN A 263 23.69 -6.32 -5.76
N GLN A 264 23.38 -7.53 -6.24
CA GLN A 264 22.10 -7.79 -6.91
C GLN A 264 20.91 -7.66 -5.96
N LEU A 265 21.06 -8.12 -4.72
CA LEU A 265 20.04 -7.92 -3.69
C LEU A 265 19.86 -6.44 -3.37
N ARG A 266 20.95 -5.69 -3.20
CA ARG A 266 20.89 -4.24 -2.98
C ARG A 266 20.13 -3.54 -4.10
N GLU A 267 20.42 -3.86 -5.36
CA GLU A 267 19.72 -3.24 -6.50
C GLU A 267 18.23 -3.64 -6.53
N LYS A 268 17.91 -4.91 -6.28
CA LYS A 268 16.52 -5.41 -6.27
C LYS A 268 15.63 -4.68 -5.25
N TYR A 269 16.19 -4.21 -4.12
CA TYR A 269 15.41 -3.52 -3.08
C TYR A 269 15.73 -2.03 -2.97
N ARG A 270 16.61 -1.49 -3.83
CA ARG A 270 17.08 -0.10 -3.78
C ARG A 270 15.92 0.88 -3.75
N VAL A 271 14.94 0.71 -4.64
CA VAL A 271 13.75 1.57 -4.73
C VAL A 271 12.94 1.54 -3.43
N GLN A 272 12.61 0.34 -2.93
CA GLN A 272 11.83 0.19 -1.69
C GLN A 272 12.53 0.87 -0.51
N MET A 273 13.83 0.61 -0.36
CA MET A 273 14.62 1.14 0.75
C MET A 273 14.77 2.67 0.67
N GLU A 274 14.93 3.22 -0.53
CA GLU A 274 14.97 4.67 -0.75
C GLU A 274 13.65 5.32 -0.36
N TYR A 275 12.51 4.77 -0.79
CA TYR A 275 11.19 5.27 -0.38
C TYR A 275 10.99 5.20 1.13
N TYR A 276 11.39 4.11 1.79
CA TYR A 276 11.29 3.98 3.24
C TYR A 276 12.17 5.00 3.97
N LYS A 277 13.42 5.15 3.54
CA LYS A 277 14.36 6.13 4.08
C LYS A 277 13.78 7.54 3.97
N ARG A 278 13.41 7.96 2.76
CA ARG A 278 12.87 9.31 2.52
C ARG A 278 11.55 9.54 3.25
N ALA A 279 10.64 8.57 3.27
CA ALA A 279 9.39 8.69 4.01
C ALA A 279 9.64 8.91 5.50
N LEU A 280 10.52 8.12 6.12
CA LEU A 280 10.89 8.28 7.52
C LEU A 280 11.62 9.60 7.78
N GLU A 281 12.55 10.00 6.93
CA GLU A 281 13.25 11.29 7.06
C GLU A 281 12.28 12.48 6.93
N THR A 282 11.29 12.38 6.03
CA THR A 282 10.24 13.38 5.86
C THR A 282 9.32 13.48 7.09
N ILE A 283 8.95 12.35 7.70
CA ILE A 283 8.09 12.31 8.89
C ILE A 283 8.87 12.75 10.15
N LEU A 284 10.06 12.20 10.36
CA LEU A 284 10.84 12.38 11.59
C LEU A 284 11.68 13.65 11.58
N LYS A 285 11.92 14.24 10.40
CA LYS A 285 12.82 15.38 10.18
C LYS A 285 14.23 15.13 10.73
N ARG A 286 14.71 13.88 10.62
CA ARG A 286 15.99 13.38 11.12
C ARG A 286 16.58 12.38 10.14
N PRO A 287 17.91 12.21 10.08
CA PRO A 287 18.53 11.21 9.22
C PRO A 287 18.17 9.79 9.66
N VAL A 288 18.00 8.90 8.69
CA VAL A 288 17.62 7.51 8.93
C VAL A 288 18.53 6.57 8.14
N SER A 289 18.95 5.46 8.73
CA SER A 289 19.72 4.43 8.02
C SER A 289 18.95 3.12 7.89
N GLY A 290 18.93 2.56 6.68
CA GLY A 290 18.21 1.34 6.35
C GLY A 290 19.10 0.10 6.29
N ARG A 291 18.56 -1.04 6.74
CA ARG A 291 19.19 -2.35 6.61
C ARG A 291 18.21 -3.36 6.04
N LEU A 292 18.71 -4.28 5.24
CA LEU A 292 17.98 -5.48 4.85
C LEU A 292 18.56 -6.66 5.61
N TYR A 293 17.72 -7.52 6.17
CA TYR A 293 18.17 -8.77 6.75
C TYR A 293 17.64 -9.95 5.94
N PHE A 294 18.55 -10.68 5.30
CA PHE A 294 18.24 -11.89 4.57
C PHE A 294 18.54 -13.11 5.43
N PHE A 295 17.54 -13.95 5.70
CA PHE A 295 17.71 -15.14 6.53
C PHE A 295 18.78 -16.12 6.05
N LYS A 296 19.10 -16.11 4.76
CA LYS A 296 20.16 -16.95 4.16
C LYS A 296 21.51 -16.27 3.98
N PHE A 297 21.55 -14.93 4.00
CA PHE A 297 22.73 -14.16 3.57
C PHE A 297 23.18 -13.11 4.60
N GLY A 298 22.46 -12.93 5.70
CA GLY A 298 22.77 -11.96 6.74
C GLY A 298 22.33 -10.54 6.40
N GLU A 299 22.95 -9.56 7.07
CA GLU A 299 22.61 -8.14 6.91
C GLU A 299 23.28 -7.50 5.68
N ILE A 300 22.52 -6.65 4.98
CA ILE A 300 23.02 -5.79 3.91
C ILE A 300 22.67 -4.34 4.24
N PHE A 301 23.69 -3.47 4.22
CA PHE A 301 23.54 -2.04 4.43
C PHE A 301 23.10 -1.34 3.14
N ILE A 302 22.16 -0.40 3.30
CA ILE A 302 21.82 0.61 2.31
C ILE A 302 22.41 1.93 2.84
N ASN A 303 23.33 2.53 2.07
CA ASN A 303 23.86 3.87 2.35
C ASN A 303 22.92 4.91 1.78
#